data_AF-A0A022MMV0-F1
#
_entry.id   AF-A0A022MMV0-F1
#
_cell.length_a   1.000
_cell.length_b   1.000
_cell.length_c   1.000
_cell.angle_alpha   90.00
_cell.angle_beta   90.00
_cell.angle_gamma   90.00
#
_symmetry.space_group_name_H-M   'P 1'
#
loop_
_entity.id
_entity.type
_entity.pdbx_description
1 polymer ?
#
loop_
_entity_poly.entity_id
_entity_poly.type
_entity_poly.pdbx_seq_one_letter_code
_entity_poly.pdbx_strand_id
1 'polypeptide(L)'
;MGPVTAPLLSEPGETVWLRVDVGLPMAARREAARLARRLGIGEDRVASAEIVATEAATNLQRHAVDGALVLRVALDGEHAALDILATDTGPGIADLRAALRDGASSAGTLGVGLGAIVRLADAFDIHTLAGRGTALLARFHADGRGAACASGVEIGGLTRPIGGEEMCGDTWAVRYADTPAEGAEATTPLLAMMCDGLGHGPQAARAGEVAREAFRTSRGTRPQAVLEDMHRALRGTRGAAVAVVRVDFPGRQIEFAGVGNTTTCLVSDGRRSSLLSSPGIVGAHLPRARSIFADAAPGAVLVMHSDGLNDRWSPGSFPGLFARTPTVVAAQILRDAGARRDDIGVLVLKAATS
;
A
#
# COMPACT_ATOMS: atom_id res chain seq x y z
N MET A 1 7.88 -33.39 -8.27
CA MET A 1 7.22 -32.09 -7.99
C MET A 1 7.92 -31.48 -6.80
N GLY A 2 8.70 -30.41 -6.99
CA GLY A 2 9.32 -29.71 -5.86
C GLY A 2 8.24 -29.09 -4.97
N PRO A 3 8.45 -28.97 -3.65
CA PRO A 3 7.44 -28.38 -2.78
C PRO A 3 7.21 -26.92 -3.16
N VAL A 4 5.94 -26.55 -3.28
CA VAL A 4 5.45 -25.24 -3.71
C VAL A 4 5.74 -24.22 -2.60
N THR A 5 6.28 -23.06 -2.95
CA THR A 5 6.44 -21.92 -2.03
C THR A 5 5.06 -21.38 -1.63
N ALA A 6 4.89 -20.93 -0.39
CA ALA A 6 3.61 -20.43 0.10
C ALA A 6 3.06 -19.31 -0.83
N PRO A 7 1.74 -19.29 -1.12
CA PRO A 7 1.18 -18.37 -2.09
C PRO A 7 1.38 -16.89 -1.71
N LEU A 8 1.75 -16.08 -2.70
CA LEU A 8 1.82 -14.63 -2.60
C LEU A 8 0.40 -14.05 -2.54
N LEU A 9 0.19 -13.07 -1.67
CA LEU A 9 -1.08 -12.38 -1.52
C LEU A 9 -1.07 -10.98 -2.12
N SER A 10 0.01 -10.23 -1.93
CA SER A 10 0.12 -8.88 -2.48
C SER A 10 1.56 -8.39 -2.46
N GLU A 11 1.89 -7.49 -3.37
CA GLU A 11 3.16 -6.79 -3.48
C GLU A 11 2.98 -5.52 -4.34
N PRO A 12 3.96 -4.60 -4.42
CA PRO A 12 3.92 -3.49 -5.36
C PRO A 12 3.78 -4.00 -6.80
N GLY A 13 2.70 -3.61 -7.47
CA GLY A 13 2.56 -3.74 -8.91
C GLY A 13 3.10 -2.51 -9.64
N GLU A 14 3.00 -2.52 -10.96
CA GLU A 14 3.31 -1.35 -11.78
C GLU A 14 2.51 -0.14 -11.30
N THR A 15 3.21 0.96 -11.04
CA THR A 15 2.65 2.16 -10.43
C THR A 15 3.10 3.38 -11.21
N VAL A 16 2.16 4.25 -11.55
CA VAL A 16 2.40 5.51 -12.25
C VAL A 16 1.97 6.66 -11.34
N TRP A 17 2.92 7.52 -10.98
CA TRP A 17 2.67 8.74 -10.23
C TRP A 17 2.52 9.92 -11.19
N LEU A 18 1.35 10.54 -11.21
CA LEU A 18 1.07 11.74 -11.99
C LEU A 18 0.85 12.91 -11.04
N ARG A 19 1.73 13.91 -11.12
CA ARG A 19 1.64 15.11 -10.28
C ARG A 19 0.61 16.07 -10.85
N VAL A 20 0.02 16.89 -9.97
CA VAL A 20 -0.91 17.94 -10.42
C VAL A 20 -0.19 18.92 -11.33
N ASP A 21 -0.60 18.93 -12.59
CA ASP A 21 -0.18 19.84 -13.64
C ASP A 21 -1.37 20.14 -14.58
N VAL A 22 -1.18 20.97 -15.60
CA VAL A 22 -2.24 21.34 -16.57
C VAL A 22 -2.70 20.15 -17.43
N GLY A 23 -1.82 19.18 -17.70
CA GLY A 23 -2.08 18.01 -18.55
C GLY A 23 -2.65 16.80 -17.80
N LEU A 24 -2.80 16.88 -16.48
CA LEU A 24 -3.11 15.74 -15.62
C LEU A 24 -4.34 14.93 -16.07
N PRO A 25 -5.51 15.52 -16.40
CA PRO A 25 -6.68 14.74 -16.81
C PRO A 25 -6.44 13.88 -18.06
N MET A 26 -5.72 14.42 -19.05
CA MET A 26 -5.39 13.69 -20.28
C MET A 26 -4.37 12.57 -20.02
N ALA A 27 -3.34 12.84 -19.22
CA ALA A 27 -2.38 11.84 -18.81
C ALA A 27 -3.04 10.72 -17.99
N ALA A 28 -3.86 11.09 -17.00
CA ALA A 28 -4.62 10.19 -16.15
C ALA A 28 -5.50 9.24 -16.97
N ARG A 29 -6.28 9.80 -17.91
CA ARG A 29 -7.12 9.03 -18.83
C ARG A 29 -6.30 7.99 -19.60
N ARG A 30 -5.23 8.43 -20.26
CA ARG A 30 -4.40 7.56 -21.12
C ARG A 30 -3.76 6.43 -20.32
N GLU A 31 -3.17 6.75 -19.16
CA GLU A 31 -2.50 5.76 -18.33
C GLU A 31 -3.49 4.78 -17.67
N ALA A 32 -4.67 5.26 -17.24
CA ALA A 32 -5.71 4.39 -16.72
C ALA A 32 -6.18 3.39 -17.79
N ALA A 33 -6.39 3.86 -19.03
CA ALA A 33 -6.76 2.98 -20.14
C ALA A 33 -5.67 1.97 -20.48
N ARG A 34 -4.40 2.41 -20.48
CA ARG A 34 -3.24 1.54 -20.74
C ARG A 34 -3.15 0.42 -19.70
N LEU A 35 -3.23 0.76 -18.41
CA LEU A 35 -3.16 -0.23 -17.33
C LEU A 35 -4.38 -1.15 -17.34
N ALA A 36 -5.59 -0.61 -17.51
CA ALA A 36 -6.82 -1.41 -17.54
C ALA A 36 -6.80 -2.46 -18.66
N ARG A 37 -6.42 -2.07 -19.89
CA ARG A 37 -6.31 -3.01 -21.02
C ARG A 37 -5.25 -4.08 -20.79
N ARG A 38 -4.12 -3.72 -20.17
CA ARG A 38 -3.08 -4.70 -19.81
C ARG A 38 -3.54 -5.72 -18.79
N LEU A 39 -4.50 -5.37 -17.94
CA LEU A 39 -5.15 -6.27 -17.01
C LEU A 39 -6.26 -7.12 -17.65
N GLY A 40 -6.56 -6.92 -18.94
CA GLY A 40 -7.65 -7.63 -19.61
C GLY A 40 -9.05 -7.10 -19.25
N ILE A 41 -9.17 -5.92 -18.63
CA ILE A 41 -10.46 -5.28 -18.35
C ILE A 41 -11.17 -4.98 -19.68
N GLY A 42 -12.45 -5.35 -19.79
CA GLY A 42 -13.25 -5.13 -21.01
C GLY A 42 -13.45 -3.66 -21.36
N GLU A 43 -13.59 -3.33 -22.65
CA GLU A 43 -13.56 -1.94 -23.15
C GLU A 43 -14.61 -1.01 -22.52
N ASP A 44 -15.81 -1.48 -22.20
CA ASP A 44 -16.82 -0.67 -21.50
C ASP A 44 -16.35 -0.24 -20.10
N ARG A 45 -15.65 -1.14 -19.41
CA ARG A 45 -15.05 -0.87 -18.09
C ARG A 45 -13.77 -0.05 -18.20
N VAL A 46 -13.02 -0.18 -19.29
CA VAL A 46 -11.90 0.73 -19.62
C VAL A 46 -12.41 2.15 -19.76
N ALA A 47 -13.49 2.37 -20.53
CA ALA A 47 -14.11 3.69 -20.68
C ALA A 47 -14.61 4.25 -19.34
N SER A 48 -15.13 3.39 -18.46
CA SER A 48 -15.53 3.77 -17.11
C SER A 48 -14.31 4.22 -16.26
N ALA A 49 -13.21 3.49 -16.31
CA ALA A 49 -11.96 3.85 -15.63
C ALA A 49 -11.37 5.17 -16.16
N GLU A 50 -11.45 5.42 -17.47
CA GLU A 50 -11.06 6.69 -18.09
C GLU A 50 -11.84 7.89 -17.54
N ILE A 51 -13.16 7.74 -17.39
CA ILE A 51 -14.03 8.78 -16.82
C ILE A 51 -13.63 9.04 -15.36
N VAL A 52 -13.47 7.98 -14.56
CA VAL A 52 -13.08 8.09 -13.14
C VAL A 52 -11.71 8.75 -12.99
N ALA A 53 -10.72 8.36 -13.79
CA ALA A 53 -9.39 8.95 -13.76
C ALA A 53 -9.43 10.45 -14.13
N THR A 54 -10.19 10.82 -15.16
CA THR A 54 -10.36 12.21 -15.62
C THR A 54 -11.02 13.06 -14.54
N GLU A 55 -12.04 12.53 -13.88
CA GLU A 55 -12.78 13.23 -12.83
C GLU A 55 -11.92 13.41 -11.56
N ALA A 56 -11.23 12.36 -11.12
CA ALA A 56 -10.29 12.43 -10.00
C ALA A 56 -9.18 13.47 -10.28
N ALA A 57 -8.61 13.46 -11.48
CA ALA A 57 -7.62 14.44 -11.93
C ALA A 57 -8.17 15.87 -11.95
N THR A 58 -9.39 16.06 -12.44
CA THR A 58 -10.05 17.38 -12.50
C THR A 58 -10.32 17.93 -11.10
N ASN A 59 -10.74 17.08 -10.17
CA ASN A 59 -10.93 17.46 -8.77
C ASN A 59 -9.61 17.87 -8.12
N LEU A 60 -8.52 17.15 -8.38
CA LEU A 60 -7.19 17.57 -7.95
C LEU A 60 -6.82 18.95 -8.51
N GLN A 61 -6.97 19.18 -9.81
CA GLN A 61 -6.63 20.49 -10.42
C GLN A 61 -7.42 21.66 -9.84
N ARG A 62 -8.69 21.45 -9.47
CA ARG A 62 -9.58 22.53 -9.00
C ARG A 62 -9.43 22.83 -7.53
N HIS A 63 -9.17 21.82 -6.71
CA HIS A 63 -9.33 21.92 -5.27
C HIS A 63 -8.04 21.66 -4.49
N ALA A 64 -7.06 20.96 -5.07
CA ALA A 64 -5.79 20.72 -4.41
C ALA A 64 -4.92 21.97 -4.38
N VAL A 65 -4.24 22.22 -3.26
CA VAL A 65 -3.06 23.13 -3.25
C VAL A 65 -1.87 22.39 -3.86
N ASP A 66 -1.73 21.12 -3.52
CA ASP A 66 -0.81 20.19 -4.13
C ASP A 66 -1.39 18.77 -4.09
N GLY A 67 -1.00 17.90 -5.02
CA GLY A 67 -1.51 16.54 -5.06
C GLY A 67 -0.86 15.65 -6.10
N ALA A 68 -1.28 14.39 -6.09
CA ALA A 68 -0.90 13.40 -7.10
C ALA A 68 -2.05 12.42 -7.34
N LEU A 69 -2.18 12.00 -8.60
CA LEU A 69 -2.94 10.84 -8.98
C LEU A 69 -1.97 9.65 -9.12
N VAL A 70 -2.31 8.53 -8.49
CA VAL A 70 -1.53 7.29 -8.54
C VAL A 70 -2.38 6.24 -9.24
N LEU A 71 -1.89 5.74 -10.37
CA LEU A 71 -2.52 4.66 -11.11
C LEU A 71 -1.66 3.41 -10.94
N ARG A 72 -2.21 2.33 -10.42
CA ARG A 72 -1.41 1.13 -10.15
C ARG A 72 -2.15 -0.16 -10.42
N VAL A 73 -1.37 -1.19 -10.72
CA VAL A 73 -1.81 -2.57 -10.62
C VAL A 73 -1.74 -2.99 -9.16
N ALA A 74 -2.86 -3.42 -8.61
CA ALA A 74 -2.98 -4.01 -7.29
C ALA A 74 -3.23 -5.51 -7.41
N LEU A 75 -2.60 -6.29 -6.55
CA LEU A 75 -2.86 -7.72 -6.38
C LEU A 75 -3.60 -7.95 -5.06
N ASP A 76 -4.64 -8.75 -5.13
CA ASP A 76 -5.45 -9.20 -4.00
C ASP A 76 -5.62 -10.72 -4.09
N GLY A 77 -4.64 -11.44 -3.54
CA GLY A 77 -4.48 -12.87 -3.77
C GLY A 77 -4.17 -13.16 -5.24
N GLU A 78 -5.02 -13.95 -5.88
CA GLU A 78 -4.91 -14.30 -7.30
C GLU A 78 -5.55 -13.27 -8.24
N HIS A 79 -6.29 -12.29 -7.70
CA HIS A 79 -7.00 -11.30 -8.51
C HIS A 79 -6.20 -10.02 -8.67
N ALA A 80 -6.21 -9.47 -9.88
CA ALA A 80 -5.62 -8.19 -10.19
C ALA A 80 -6.69 -7.09 -10.30
N ALA A 81 -6.31 -5.86 -9.97
CA ALA A 81 -7.17 -4.69 -10.11
C ALA A 81 -6.37 -3.46 -10.52
N LEU A 82 -7.04 -2.52 -11.19
CA LEU A 82 -6.55 -1.15 -11.37
C LEU A 82 -7.04 -0.30 -10.17
N ASP A 83 -6.11 0.24 -9.40
CA ASP A 83 -6.40 1.29 -8.44
C ASP A 83 -6.11 2.66 -9.05
N ILE A 84 -7.08 3.55 -8.90
CA ILE A 84 -6.98 4.99 -9.16
C ILE A 84 -7.02 5.67 -7.80
N LEU A 85 -5.87 6.14 -7.31
CA LEU A 85 -5.79 6.89 -6.08
C LEU A 85 -5.57 8.37 -6.35
N ALA A 86 -6.36 9.24 -5.73
CA ALA A 86 -6.09 10.68 -5.69
C ALA A 86 -5.70 11.09 -4.28
N THR A 87 -4.60 11.83 -4.15
CA THR A 87 -4.15 12.37 -2.86
C THR A 87 -3.82 13.85 -3.00
N ASP A 88 -4.32 14.68 -2.10
CA ASP A 88 -4.07 16.13 -2.10
C ASP A 88 -3.85 16.71 -0.70
N THR A 89 -3.25 17.90 -0.67
CA THR A 89 -3.15 18.79 0.48
C THR A 89 -4.01 20.04 0.29
N GLY A 90 -5.30 19.85 0.00
CA GLY A 90 -6.29 20.91 -0.15
C GLY A 90 -7.07 21.22 1.12
N PRO A 91 -8.18 21.97 1.02
CA PRO A 91 -9.04 22.30 2.16
C PRO A 91 -9.80 21.09 2.73
N GLY A 92 -9.77 19.93 2.05
CA GLY A 92 -10.63 18.79 2.35
C GLY A 92 -12.07 19.02 1.91
N ILE A 93 -12.93 18.02 2.16
CA ILE A 93 -14.35 18.03 1.79
C ILE A 93 -15.19 18.22 3.05
N ALA A 94 -15.83 19.39 3.18
CA ALA A 94 -16.58 19.76 4.38
C ALA A 94 -17.84 18.91 4.61
N ASP A 95 -18.63 18.67 3.57
CA ASP A 95 -19.79 17.78 3.60
C ASP A 95 -19.64 16.68 2.56
N LEU A 96 -19.01 15.58 2.97
CA LEU A 96 -18.79 14.43 2.11
C LEU A 96 -20.11 13.79 1.64
N ARG A 97 -21.16 13.80 2.48
CA ARG A 97 -22.45 13.21 2.10
C ARG A 97 -23.12 14.02 1.00
N ALA A 98 -23.05 15.35 1.09
CA ALA A 98 -23.53 16.23 0.02
C ALA A 98 -22.69 16.08 -1.25
N ALA A 99 -21.36 16.02 -1.14
CA ALA A 99 -20.46 15.86 -2.29
C ALA A 99 -20.67 14.53 -3.05
N LEU A 100 -21.14 13.49 -2.36
CA LEU A 100 -21.49 12.20 -2.95
C LEU A 100 -22.87 12.17 -3.62
N ARG A 101 -23.73 13.15 -3.37
CA ARG A 101 -25.04 13.26 -4.05
C ARG A 101 -24.85 13.92 -5.41
N ASP A 102 -25.41 13.30 -6.45
CA ASP A 102 -25.46 13.89 -7.78
C ASP A 102 -26.08 15.30 -7.73
N GLY A 103 -25.45 16.25 -8.41
CA GLY A 103 -25.92 17.64 -8.58
C GLY A 103 -25.28 18.68 -7.65
N ALA A 104 -24.47 18.28 -6.66
CA ALA A 104 -23.85 19.19 -5.70
C ALA A 104 -22.44 19.67 -6.12
N SER A 105 -22.31 20.36 -7.25
CA SER A 105 -21.05 21.07 -7.57
C SER A 105 -21.12 22.53 -7.17
N SER A 106 -20.12 23.01 -6.43
CA SER A 106 -19.96 24.42 -6.06
C SER A 106 -19.14 25.26 -7.06
N ALA A 107 -18.82 24.75 -8.26
CA ALA A 107 -18.20 25.55 -9.32
C ALA A 107 -18.29 24.88 -10.70
N GLY A 108 -19.32 25.23 -11.49
CA GLY A 108 -19.23 25.30 -12.96
C GLY A 108 -19.00 24.02 -13.79
N THR A 109 -19.10 22.82 -13.24
CA THR A 109 -19.25 21.58 -14.05
C THR A 109 -20.62 20.97 -13.85
N LEU A 110 -21.07 20.19 -14.84
CA LEU A 110 -22.18 19.24 -14.67
C LEU A 110 -21.89 18.45 -13.39
N GLY A 111 -22.63 18.69 -12.31
CA GLY A 111 -22.29 18.28 -10.94
C GLY A 111 -22.36 16.77 -10.68
N VAL A 112 -21.58 15.98 -11.41
CA VAL A 112 -21.61 14.51 -11.44
C VAL A 112 -20.33 13.92 -10.83
N GLY A 113 -19.38 14.75 -10.38
CA GLY A 113 -17.97 14.35 -10.22
C GLY A 113 -17.70 13.17 -9.28
N LEU A 114 -17.80 13.39 -7.97
CA LEU A 114 -17.53 12.33 -7.00
C LEU A 114 -18.59 11.21 -7.04
N GLY A 115 -19.84 11.54 -7.37
CA GLY A 115 -20.92 10.57 -7.58
C GLY A 115 -20.67 9.62 -8.75
N ALA A 116 -20.09 10.09 -9.85
CA ALA A 116 -19.69 9.26 -10.99
C ALA A 116 -18.60 8.28 -10.58
N ILE A 117 -17.61 8.71 -9.80
CA ILE A 117 -16.54 7.84 -9.30
C ILE A 117 -17.14 6.66 -8.53
N VAL A 118 -18.04 6.94 -7.58
CA VAL A 118 -18.68 5.89 -6.76
C VAL A 118 -19.54 4.94 -7.60
N ARG A 119 -20.24 5.45 -8.61
CA ARG A 119 -21.12 4.65 -9.47
C ARG A 119 -20.37 3.76 -10.47
N LEU A 120 -19.22 4.21 -10.96
CA LEU A 120 -18.48 3.54 -12.03
C LEU A 120 -17.39 2.58 -11.52
N ALA A 121 -16.86 2.81 -10.32
CA ALA A 121 -15.87 1.93 -9.71
C ALA A 121 -16.52 0.69 -9.09
N ASP A 122 -15.76 -0.41 -9.00
CA ASP A 122 -16.22 -1.62 -8.29
C ASP A 122 -16.09 -1.47 -6.78
N ALA A 123 -15.07 -0.74 -6.33
CA ALA A 123 -14.90 -0.35 -4.94
C ALA A 123 -14.42 1.09 -4.85
N PHE A 124 -14.88 1.77 -3.80
CA PHE A 124 -14.58 3.17 -3.52
C PHE A 124 -14.34 3.36 -2.03
N ASP A 125 -13.33 4.14 -1.69
CA ASP A 125 -13.12 4.60 -0.33
C ASP A 125 -12.49 5.99 -0.32
N ILE A 126 -12.75 6.75 0.72
CA ILE A 126 -12.30 8.14 0.82
C ILE A 126 -12.07 8.53 2.28
N HIS A 127 -10.97 9.21 2.51
CA HIS A 127 -10.65 9.88 3.76
C HIS A 127 -10.34 11.34 3.48
N THR A 128 -11.02 12.24 4.17
CA THR A 128 -10.84 13.68 3.97
C THR A 128 -10.86 14.36 5.32
N LEU A 129 -9.98 15.35 5.49
CA LEU A 129 -9.82 16.10 6.72
C LEU A 129 -9.82 17.59 6.39
N ALA A 130 -10.61 18.36 7.13
CA ALA A 130 -10.66 19.80 6.98
C ALA A 130 -9.26 20.42 7.14
N GLY A 131 -8.82 21.17 6.13
CA GLY A 131 -7.50 21.80 6.06
C GLY A 131 -6.31 20.85 5.88
N ARG A 132 -6.53 19.54 5.70
CA ARG A 132 -5.46 18.54 5.51
C ARG A 132 -5.65 17.67 4.25
N GLY A 133 -6.55 18.07 3.36
CA GLY A 133 -6.78 17.44 2.07
C GLY A 133 -7.53 16.12 2.11
N THR A 134 -7.43 15.38 1.01
CA THR A 134 -8.20 14.16 0.76
C THR A 134 -7.31 13.04 0.23
N ALA A 135 -7.62 11.79 0.58
CA ALA A 135 -7.17 10.57 -0.07
C ALA A 135 -8.41 9.81 -0.55
N LEU A 136 -8.48 9.51 -1.84
CA LEU A 136 -9.58 8.82 -2.50
C LEU A 136 -9.02 7.61 -3.24
N LEU A 137 -9.72 6.49 -3.15
CA LEU A 137 -9.48 5.26 -3.90
C LEU A 137 -10.71 4.94 -4.74
N ALA A 138 -10.48 4.61 -6.01
CA ALA A 138 -11.44 3.94 -6.88
C ALA A 138 -10.77 2.73 -7.53
N ARG A 139 -11.41 1.56 -7.45
CA ARG A 139 -10.86 0.28 -7.90
C ARG A 139 -11.69 -0.33 -9.02
N PHE A 140 -11.02 -0.95 -9.99
CA PHE A 140 -11.59 -1.71 -11.10
C PHE A 140 -10.96 -3.10 -11.13
N HIS A 141 -11.76 -4.15 -10.89
CA HIS A 141 -11.26 -5.53 -10.88
C HIS A 141 -11.11 -6.08 -12.30
N ALA A 142 -10.00 -6.78 -12.58
CA ALA A 142 -9.74 -7.39 -13.88
C ALA A 142 -10.87 -8.36 -14.30
N ASP A 143 -11.29 -9.21 -13.37
CA ASP A 143 -12.28 -10.27 -13.62
C ASP A 143 -13.74 -9.80 -13.39
N GLY A 144 -13.96 -8.51 -13.15
CA GLY A 144 -15.27 -7.93 -12.85
C GLY A 144 -15.91 -8.39 -11.53
N ARG A 145 -15.18 -9.18 -10.73
CA ARG A 145 -15.59 -9.61 -9.39
C ARG A 145 -14.64 -9.02 -8.36
N GLY A 146 -15.19 -8.42 -7.31
CA GLY A 146 -14.42 -8.16 -6.10
C GLY A 146 -14.02 -9.48 -5.47
N ALA A 147 -12.73 -9.66 -5.17
CA ALA A 147 -12.26 -10.84 -4.47
C ALA A 147 -12.87 -10.85 -3.06
N ALA A 148 -13.48 -11.96 -2.66
CA ALA A 148 -13.68 -12.20 -1.24
C ALA A 148 -12.28 -12.33 -0.62
N CYS A 149 -12.04 -11.63 0.49
CA CYS A 149 -10.75 -11.67 1.18
C CYS A 149 -10.55 -13.04 1.83
N ALA A 150 -10.07 -14.02 1.05
CA ALA A 150 -9.92 -15.41 1.49
C ALA A 150 -8.95 -15.55 2.68
N SER A 151 -7.93 -14.69 2.73
CA SER A 151 -6.98 -14.61 3.84
C SER A 151 -7.58 -14.05 5.13
N GLY A 152 -8.78 -13.44 5.09
CA GLY A 152 -9.36 -12.72 6.24
C GLY A 152 -8.57 -11.47 6.64
N VAL A 153 -7.64 -11.00 5.81
CA VAL A 153 -6.76 -9.85 6.06
C VAL A 153 -6.77 -8.91 4.87
N GLU A 154 -7.21 -7.67 5.09
CA GLU A 154 -7.09 -6.61 4.10
C GLU A 154 -5.66 -6.10 4.05
N ILE A 155 -5.11 -5.98 2.83
CA ILE A 155 -3.73 -5.58 2.59
C ILE A 155 -3.72 -4.35 1.67
N GLY A 156 -2.88 -3.37 1.98
CA GLY A 156 -2.67 -2.22 1.11
C GLY A 156 -1.34 -1.57 1.39
N GLY A 157 -0.52 -1.40 0.36
CA GLY A 157 0.75 -0.70 0.45
C GLY A 157 1.03 0.14 -0.78
N LEU A 158 1.93 1.11 -0.67
CA LEU A 158 2.33 2.02 -1.73
C LEU A 158 3.83 2.23 -1.67
N THR A 159 4.44 2.40 -2.84
CA THR A 159 5.83 2.85 -2.97
C THR A 159 5.89 4.12 -3.82
N ARG A 160 6.82 5.01 -3.50
CA ARG A 160 7.05 6.24 -4.25
C ARG A 160 8.56 6.45 -4.40
N PRO A 161 9.08 6.58 -5.63
CA PRO A 161 10.49 6.91 -5.82
C PRO A 161 10.82 8.31 -5.29
N ILE A 162 12.06 8.52 -4.86
CA ILE A 162 12.61 9.84 -4.59
C ILE A 162 12.46 10.75 -5.82
N GLY A 163 12.29 12.05 -5.59
CA GLY A 163 12.16 13.02 -6.68
C GLY A 163 13.32 12.95 -7.69
N GLY A 164 12.98 12.72 -8.96
CA GLY A 164 13.94 12.63 -10.07
C GLY A 164 14.32 11.21 -10.48
N GLU A 165 13.93 10.19 -9.70
CA GLU A 165 14.11 8.78 -10.03
C GLU A 165 12.81 8.16 -10.53
N GLU A 166 12.93 7.16 -11.41
CA GLU A 166 11.80 6.36 -11.90
C GLU A 166 11.62 5.05 -11.11
N MET A 167 12.67 4.62 -10.41
CA MET A 167 12.72 3.36 -9.67
C MET A 167 12.85 3.63 -8.17
N CYS A 168 11.96 3.03 -7.39
CA CYS A 168 11.97 3.14 -5.94
C CYS A 168 12.89 2.06 -5.33
N GLY A 169 13.76 2.45 -4.39
CA GLY A 169 14.54 1.54 -3.56
C GLY A 169 13.70 0.75 -2.56
N ASP A 170 12.52 1.27 -2.20
CA ASP A 170 11.63 0.64 -1.25
C ASP A 170 10.68 -0.36 -1.90
N THR A 171 10.40 -1.45 -1.17
CA THR A 171 9.44 -2.45 -1.58
C THR A 171 8.82 -3.17 -0.38
N TRP A 172 7.72 -3.87 -0.64
CA TRP A 172 7.05 -4.70 0.34
C TRP A 172 6.51 -5.97 -0.32
N ALA A 173 6.10 -6.96 0.48
CA ALA A 173 5.40 -8.14 0.00
C ALA A 173 4.64 -8.81 1.15
N VAL A 174 3.55 -9.49 0.82
CA VAL A 174 2.74 -10.27 1.74
C VAL A 174 2.45 -11.62 1.12
N ARG A 175 2.68 -12.70 1.88
CA ARG A 175 2.36 -14.07 1.50
C ARG A 175 1.82 -14.84 2.70
N TYR A 176 1.21 -15.99 2.47
CA TYR A 176 0.98 -16.91 3.57
C TYR A 176 2.30 -17.35 4.21
N ALA A 177 2.31 -17.55 5.53
CA ALA A 177 3.49 -18.04 6.24
C ALA A 177 3.85 -19.46 5.79
N ASP A 178 2.83 -20.28 5.53
CA ASP A 178 2.90 -21.63 4.98
C ASP A 178 1.75 -21.85 3.97
N THR A 179 1.76 -22.94 3.21
CA THR A 179 0.68 -23.25 2.28
C THR A 179 -0.60 -23.57 3.06
N PRO A 180 -1.69 -22.78 2.90
CA PRO A 180 -2.94 -23.05 3.59
C PRO A 180 -3.51 -24.40 3.15
N ALA A 181 -4.08 -25.15 4.10
CA ALA A 181 -4.97 -26.25 3.74
C ALA A 181 -6.25 -25.68 3.12
N GLU A 182 -6.91 -26.46 2.27
CA GLU A 182 -8.15 -26.06 1.60
C GLU A 182 -9.21 -25.64 2.65
N GLY A 183 -9.69 -24.40 2.56
CA GLY A 183 -10.66 -23.83 3.50
C GLY A 183 -10.08 -23.27 4.81
N ALA A 184 -8.75 -23.29 4.99
CA ALA A 184 -8.06 -22.75 6.17
C ALA A 184 -7.37 -21.39 5.91
N GLU A 185 -7.61 -20.78 4.75
CA GLU A 185 -6.96 -19.54 4.29
C GLU A 185 -7.10 -18.41 5.31
N ALA A 186 -8.31 -18.19 5.85
CA ALA A 186 -8.60 -17.11 6.78
C ALA A 186 -7.94 -17.24 8.16
N THR A 187 -7.50 -18.45 8.50
CA THR A 187 -6.83 -18.77 9.77
C THR A 187 -5.33 -19.02 9.60
N THR A 188 -4.85 -19.03 8.37
CA THR A 188 -3.44 -19.28 8.08
C THR A 188 -2.66 -17.99 8.32
N PRO A 189 -1.63 -18.01 9.20
CA PRO A 189 -0.82 -16.83 9.47
C PRO A 189 -0.17 -16.29 8.21
N LEU A 190 -0.02 -14.98 8.11
CA LEU A 190 0.65 -14.31 6.99
C LEU A 190 2.05 -13.89 7.39
N LEU A 191 2.94 -13.77 6.41
CA LEU A 191 4.20 -13.04 6.52
C LEU A 191 4.09 -11.78 5.67
N ALA A 192 4.50 -10.65 6.25
CA ALA A 192 4.61 -9.36 5.60
C ALA A 192 6.04 -8.83 5.73
N MET A 193 6.52 -8.16 4.69
CA MET A 193 7.85 -7.58 4.61
C MET A 193 7.77 -6.11 4.22
N MET A 194 8.61 -5.28 4.85
CA MET A 194 9.02 -3.97 4.36
C MET A 194 10.52 -3.98 4.14
N CYS A 195 10.99 -3.44 3.02
CA CYS A 195 12.38 -3.41 2.61
C CYS A 195 12.72 -2.03 2.06
N ASP A 196 13.83 -1.48 2.52
CA ASP A 196 14.44 -0.23 2.07
C ASP A 196 15.85 -0.56 1.58
N GLY A 197 16.03 -0.52 0.26
CA GLY A 197 17.32 -0.79 -0.39
C GLY A 197 18.28 0.38 -0.21
N LEU A 198 19.52 0.12 0.23
CA LEU A 198 20.44 1.20 0.60
C LEU A 198 20.71 2.23 -0.53
N GLY A 199 20.43 3.49 -0.22
CA GLY A 199 20.59 4.63 -1.12
C GLY A 199 19.33 4.85 -1.96
N HIS A 200 19.47 5.37 -3.17
CA HIS A 200 18.35 5.58 -4.09
C HIS A 200 18.68 5.15 -5.52
N GLY A 201 17.65 5.14 -6.37
CA GLY A 201 17.76 4.88 -7.80
C GLY A 201 17.99 3.40 -8.12
N PRO A 202 18.51 3.07 -9.33
CA PRO A 202 18.50 1.70 -9.85
C PRO A 202 19.22 0.66 -8.98
N GLN A 203 20.27 1.04 -8.25
CA GLN A 203 21.01 0.11 -7.39
C GLN A 203 20.26 -0.22 -6.09
N ALA A 204 19.56 0.75 -5.51
CA ALA A 204 18.69 0.54 -4.37
C ALA A 204 17.48 -0.32 -4.78
N ALA A 205 16.84 0.03 -5.90
CA ALA A 205 15.73 -0.74 -6.47
C ALA A 205 16.13 -2.20 -6.77
N ARG A 206 17.37 -2.42 -7.24
CA ARG A 206 17.90 -3.78 -7.45
C ARG A 206 18.03 -4.56 -6.14
N ALA A 207 18.48 -3.92 -5.05
CA ALA A 207 18.53 -4.56 -3.74
C ALA A 207 17.11 -4.90 -3.24
N GLY A 208 16.16 -3.97 -3.36
CA GLY A 208 14.75 -4.20 -3.07
C GLY A 208 14.17 -5.39 -3.82
N GLU A 209 14.43 -5.49 -5.14
CA GLU A 209 13.95 -6.60 -5.96
C GLU A 209 14.52 -7.96 -5.53
N VAL A 210 15.83 -8.01 -5.23
CA VAL A 210 16.47 -9.24 -4.72
C VAL A 210 15.88 -9.64 -3.36
N ALA A 211 15.61 -8.66 -2.49
CA ALA A 211 14.98 -8.89 -1.20
C ALA A 211 13.56 -9.47 -1.35
N ARG A 212 12.75 -8.88 -2.25
CA ARG A 212 11.39 -9.32 -2.54
C ARG A 212 11.35 -10.74 -3.10
N GLU A 213 12.25 -11.06 -4.02
CA GLU A 213 12.37 -12.41 -4.56
C GLU A 213 12.79 -13.44 -3.50
N ALA A 214 13.75 -13.08 -2.66
CA ALA A 214 14.19 -13.94 -1.55
C ALA A 214 13.07 -14.17 -0.52
N PHE A 215 12.27 -13.14 -0.23
CA PHE A 215 11.11 -13.25 0.65
C PHE A 215 10.02 -14.17 0.05
N ARG A 216 9.74 -14.02 -1.25
CA ARG A 216 8.76 -14.82 -2.00
C ARG A 216 9.13 -16.30 -2.03
N THR A 217 10.42 -16.60 -2.20
CA THR A 217 10.92 -17.97 -2.39
C THR A 217 11.40 -18.63 -1.09
N SER A 218 11.57 -17.86 -0.02
CA SER A 218 11.94 -18.34 1.31
C SER A 218 10.94 -19.38 1.82
N ARG A 219 11.48 -20.48 2.38
CA ARG A 219 10.70 -21.51 3.08
C ARG A 219 10.56 -21.24 4.58
N GLY A 220 11.20 -20.18 5.08
CA GLY A 220 11.01 -19.72 6.45
C GLY A 220 9.54 -19.36 6.70
N THR A 221 8.96 -19.95 7.75
CA THR A 221 7.62 -19.64 8.26
C THR A 221 7.66 -18.62 9.40
N ARG A 222 8.85 -18.30 9.91
CA ARG A 222 9.11 -17.36 11.00
C ARG A 222 9.96 -16.18 10.51
N PRO A 223 9.74 -14.95 11.02
CA PRO A 223 10.44 -13.76 10.56
C PRO A 223 11.96 -13.86 10.57
N GLN A 224 12.54 -14.42 11.63
CA GLN A 224 13.98 -14.60 11.75
C GLN A 224 14.56 -15.47 10.62
N ALA A 225 13.93 -16.62 10.34
CA ALA A 225 14.41 -17.53 9.29
C ALA A 225 14.33 -16.87 7.90
N VAL A 226 13.26 -16.11 7.64
CA VAL A 226 13.10 -15.35 6.40
C VAL A 226 14.18 -14.28 6.26
N LEU A 227 14.50 -13.55 7.33
CA LEU A 227 15.60 -12.57 7.32
C LEU A 227 16.97 -13.22 7.04
N GLU A 228 17.22 -14.42 7.57
CA GLU A 228 18.46 -15.17 7.31
C GLU A 228 18.56 -15.60 5.84
N ASP A 229 17.44 -16.02 5.22
CA ASP A 229 17.34 -16.32 3.79
C ASP A 229 17.62 -15.07 2.94
N MET A 230 16.96 -13.96 3.28
CA MET A 230 17.15 -12.66 2.61
C MET A 230 18.58 -12.15 2.76
N HIS A 231 19.20 -12.28 3.93
CA HIS A 231 20.59 -11.88 4.14
C HIS A 231 21.54 -12.61 3.21
N ARG A 232 21.34 -13.93 2.99
CA ARG A 232 22.17 -14.69 2.06
C ARG A 232 21.96 -14.23 0.62
N ALA A 233 20.72 -13.99 0.22
CA ALA A 233 20.38 -13.55 -1.13
C ALA A 233 20.88 -12.14 -1.46
N LEU A 234 20.88 -11.23 -0.47
CA LEU A 234 21.29 -9.84 -0.63
C LEU A 234 22.82 -9.63 -0.65
N ARG A 235 23.63 -10.66 -0.40
CA ARG A 235 25.10 -10.55 -0.49
C ARG A 235 25.52 -10.17 -1.91
N GLY A 236 26.36 -9.14 -2.01
CA GLY A 236 26.81 -8.60 -3.30
C GLY A 236 25.90 -7.52 -3.89
N THR A 237 24.79 -7.18 -3.24
CA THR A 237 24.02 -5.96 -3.51
C THR A 237 24.50 -4.82 -2.59
N ARG A 238 23.84 -3.66 -2.62
CA ARG A 238 24.05 -2.60 -1.61
C ARG A 238 23.57 -3.00 -0.20
N GLY A 239 22.80 -4.08 -0.10
CA GLY A 239 22.09 -4.46 1.11
C GLY A 239 20.80 -3.66 1.29
N ALA A 240 20.07 -3.97 2.36
CA ALA A 240 18.81 -3.32 2.69
C ALA A 240 18.57 -3.26 4.20
N ALA A 241 17.78 -2.28 4.64
CA ALA A 241 17.03 -2.37 5.88
C ALA A 241 15.74 -3.16 5.63
N VAL A 242 15.44 -4.11 6.51
CA VAL A 242 14.32 -5.04 6.31
C VAL A 242 13.61 -5.31 7.61
N ALA A 243 12.29 -5.24 7.58
CA ALA A 243 11.39 -5.74 8.61
C ALA A 243 10.56 -6.89 8.06
N VAL A 244 10.45 -7.98 8.82
CA VAL A 244 9.55 -9.10 8.55
C VAL A 244 8.66 -9.30 9.76
N VAL A 245 7.37 -9.47 9.52
CA VAL A 245 6.37 -9.72 10.55
C VAL A 245 5.49 -10.88 10.15
N ARG A 246 5.28 -11.80 11.09
CA ARG A 246 4.29 -12.86 11.00
C ARG A 246 3.05 -12.41 11.75
N VAL A 247 1.91 -12.42 11.08
CA VAL A 247 0.64 -11.95 11.63
C VAL A 247 -0.40 -13.07 11.64
N ASP A 248 -1.02 -13.25 12.80
CA ASP A 248 -2.18 -14.10 13.02
C ASP A 248 -3.23 -13.23 13.73
N PHE A 249 -4.10 -12.57 12.95
CA PHE A 249 -5.14 -11.71 13.50
C PHE A 249 -6.21 -12.49 14.29
N PRO A 250 -6.70 -13.66 13.82
CA PRO A 250 -7.63 -14.49 14.61
C PRO A 250 -7.05 -14.92 15.96
N GLY A 251 -5.81 -15.41 15.97
CA GLY A 251 -5.07 -15.79 17.19
C GLY A 251 -4.49 -14.61 17.96
N ARG A 252 -4.57 -13.40 17.42
CA ARG A 252 -4.04 -12.14 17.97
C ARG A 252 -2.53 -12.14 18.21
N GLN A 253 -1.78 -12.95 17.48
CA GLN A 253 -0.34 -13.11 17.67
C GLN A 253 0.44 -12.39 16.56
N ILE A 254 1.42 -11.60 16.97
CA ILE A 254 2.39 -10.94 16.11
C ILE A 254 3.78 -11.41 16.52
N GLU A 255 4.55 -11.92 15.55
CA GLU A 255 5.99 -12.16 15.71
C GLU A 255 6.73 -11.27 14.71
N PHE A 256 7.76 -10.56 15.18
CA PHE A 256 8.49 -9.57 14.39
C PHE A 256 9.99 -9.81 14.48
N ALA A 257 10.68 -9.63 13.38
CA ALA A 257 12.12 -9.43 13.36
C ALA A 257 12.46 -8.36 12.32
N GLY A 258 13.33 -7.41 12.69
CA GLY A 258 13.74 -6.34 11.79
C GLY A 258 15.19 -5.95 11.99
N VAL A 259 15.82 -5.49 10.91
CA VAL A 259 17.21 -5.04 10.87
C VAL A 259 17.29 -3.75 10.06
N GLY A 260 17.87 -2.71 10.66
CA GLY A 260 17.97 -1.38 10.06
C GLY A 260 16.94 -0.40 10.63
N ASN A 261 16.53 0.55 9.80
CA ASN A 261 15.76 1.76 10.10
C ASN A 261 14.31 1.72 9.60
N THR A 262 13.82 0.59 9.07
CA THR A 262 12.38 0.45 8.78
C THR A 262 11.56 0.44 10.06
N THR A 263 10.42 1.14 10.04
CA THR A 263 9.47 1.18 11.16
C THR A 263 8.38 0.14 10.97
N THR A 264 8.04 -0.56 12.06
CA THR A 264 6.85 -1.41 12.14
C THR A 264 6.10 -1.06 13.42
N CYS A 265 4.79 -0.83 13.31
CA CYS A 265 3.96 -0.47 14.46
C CYS A 265 2.55 -1.03 14.38
N LEU A 266 1.96 -1.28 15.54
CA LEU A 266 0.55 -1.60 15.71
C LEU A 266 -0.19 -0.32 16.13
N VAL A 267 -1.28 -0.03 15.45
CA VAL A 267 -2.20 1.06 15.77
C VAL A 267 -3.49 0.45 16.33
N SER A 268 -3.80 0.78 17.59
CA SER A 268 -5.05 0.39 18.27
C SER A 268 -5.48 1.49 19.21
N ASP A 269 -6.78 1.76 19.30
CA ASP A 269 -7.36 2.74 20.24
C ASP A 269 -6.69 4.13 20.19
N GLY A 270 -6.35 4.58 18.99
CA GLY A 270 -5.67 5.86 18.76
C GLY A 270 -4.21 5.91 19.24
N ARG A 271 -3.65 4.80 19.70
CA ARG A 271 -2.26 4.66 20.14
C ARG A 271 -1.45 3.86 19.12
N ARG A 272 -0.15 4.17 19.06
CA ARG A 272 0.83 3.48 18.23
C ARG A 272 1.85 2.79 19.14
N SER A 273 2.09 1.50 18.91
CA SER A 273 3.12 0.71 19.58
C SER A 273 4.12 0.21 18.54
N SER A 274 5.38 0.63 18.63
CA SER A 274 6.42 0.28 17.67
C SER A 274 7.16 -1.02 18.06
N LEU A 275 7.47 -1.84 17.07
CA LEU A 275 8.32 -3.02 17.18
C LEU A 275 9.73 -2.63 16.71
N LEU A 276 10.72 -2.75 17.60
CA LEU A 276 12.05 -2.17 17.37
C LEU A 276 12.95 -3.10 16.56
N SER A 277 13.46 -2.60 15.44
CA SER A 277 14.50 -3.25 14.64
C SER A 277 15.87 -3.23 15.34
N SER A 278 16.69 -4.23 15.06
CA SER A 278 18.09 -4.25 15.49
C SER A 278 18.96 -3.44 14.51
N PRO A 279 20.03 -2.76 14.98
CA PRO A 279 20.94 -2.07 14.07
C PRO A 279 21.69 -3.08 13.19
N GLY A 280 21.80 -2.81 11.90
CA GLY A 280 22.50 -3.65 10.93
C GLY A 280 22.02 -3.42 9.50
N ILE A 281 22.58 -4.20 8.57
CA ILE A 281 22.24 -4.15 7.15
C ILE A 281 22.11 -5.59 6.63
N VAL A 282 20.94 -5.95 6.13
CA VAL A 282 20.71 -7.26 5.51
C VAL A 282 21.48 -7.32 4.19
N GLY A 283 22.19 -8.42 3.94
CA GLY A 283 23.18 -8.53 2.85
C GLY A 283 24.61 -8.12 3.20
N ALA A 284 24.83 -7.41 4.32
CA ALA A 284 26.18 -7.01 4.77
C ALA A 284 26.49 -7.48 6.20
N HIS A 285 25.87 -6.84 7.21
CA HIS A 285 26.03 -7.21 8.62
C HIS A 285 24.67 -7.52 9.24
N LEU A 286 24.33 -8.81 9.29
CA LEU A 286 23.14 -9.28 9.99
C LEU A 286 23.50 -9.53 11.46
N PRO A 287 22.95 -8.76 12.42
CA PRO A 287 23.09 -9.08 13.83
C PRO A 287 22.37 -10.41 14.13
N ARG A 288 22.57 -10.96 15.32
CA ARG A 288 21.76 -12.11 15.77
C ARG A 288 20.29 -11.65 15.87
N ALA A 289 19.51 -11.95 14.85
CA ALA A 289 18.11 -11.57 14.75
C ALA A 289 17.35 -12.14 15.96
N ARG A 290 16.61 -11.27 16.65
CA ARG A 290 15.75 -11.63 17.79
C ARG A 290 14.31 -11.43 17.36
N SER A 291 13.47 -12.44 17.62
CA SER A 291 12.02 -12.28 17.51
C SER A 291 11.50 -11.42 18.66
N ILE A 292 10.69 -10.43 18.33
CA ILE A 292 9.84 -9.69 19.26
C ILE A 292 8.42 -10.22 19.09
N PHE A 293 7.73 -10.45 20.21
CA PHE A 293 6.34 -10.89 20.21
C PHE A 293 5.45 -9.76 20.72
N ALA A 294 4.28 -9.62 20.13
CA ALA A 294 3.26 -8.66 20.54
C ALA A 294 1.87 -9.21 20.27
N ASP A 295 0.88 -8.70 21.00
CA ASP A 295 -0.52 -9.04 20.78
C ASP A 295 -1.19 -8.02 19.87
N ALA A 296 -1.98 -8.50 18.91
CA ALA A 296 -2.85 -7.66 18.09
C ALA A 296 -4.22 -7.53 18.77
N ALA A 297 -4.48 -6.36 19.35
CA ALA A 297 -5.81 -6.04 19.87
C ALA A 297 -6.89 -6.16 18.76
N PRO A 298 -8.16 -6.44 19.11
CA PRO A 298 -9.25 -6.42 18.13
C PRO A 298 -9.29 -5.10 17.36
N GLY A 299 -9.33 -5.17 16.03
CA GLY A 299 -9.31 -3.98 15.17
C GLY A 299 -7.94 -3.28 15.06
N ALA A 300 -6.87 -3.88 15.59
CA ALA A 300 -5.53 -3.35 15.42
C ALA A 300 -5.13 -3.31 13.94
N VAL A 301 -4.45 -2.23 13.56
CA VAL A 301 -3.90 -2.04 12.21
C VAL A 301 -2.38 -2.10 12.31
N LEU A 302 -1.77 -3.02 11.57
CA LEU A 302 -0.32 -3.09 11.42
C LEU A 302 0.10 -2.11 10.32
N VAL A 303 1.05 -1.22 10.62
CA VAL A 303 1.65 -0.29 9.66
C VAL A 303 3.16 -0.50 9.65
N MET A 304 3.71 -0.76 8.47
CA MET A 304 5.14 -0.84 8.21
C MET A 304 5.53 0.25 7.23
N HIS A 305 6.67 0.89 7.40
CA HIS A 305 7.18 1.87 6.45
C HIS A 305 8.71 1.99 6.47
N SER A 306 9.30 2.48 5.39
CA SER A 306 10.71 2.90 5.33
C SER A 306 10.94 4.21 6.10
N ASP A 307 12.19 4.62 6.26
CA ASP A 307 12.55 5.84 6.98
C ASP A 307 12.29 7.13 6.19
N GLY A 308 12.01 7.01 4.88
CA GLY A 308 11.50 8.10 4.06
C GLY A 308 10.16 8.67 4.55
N LEU A 309 9.47 7.97 5.46
CA LEU A 309 8.32 8.48 6.17
C LEU A 309 8.68 8.92 7.60
N ASN A 310 8.41 10.19 7.91
CA ASN A 310 8.71 10.76 9.22
C ASN A 310 7.92 10.06 10.34
N ASP A 311 8.63 9.40 11.25
CA ASP A 311 8.08 8.69 12.41
C ASP A 311 7.20 9.54 13.35
N ARG A 312 7.16 10.87 13.21
CA ARG A 312 6.41 11.78 14.12
C ARG A 312 4.90 11.81 13.88
N TRP A 313 4.37 11.11 12.89
CA TRP A 313 2.92 11.03 12.71
C TRP A 313 2.27 10.28 13.88
N SER A 314 1.07 10.72 14.29
CA SER A 314 0.30 10.08 15.36
C SER A 314 -1.06 9.65 14.85
N PRO A 315 -1.62 8.51 15.29
CA PRO A 315 -2.96 8.10 14.87
C PRO A 315 -4.04 9.16 15.16
N GLY A 316 -3.90 9.89 16.27
CA GLY A 316 -4.80 10.99 16.66
C GLY A 316 -4.82 12.15 15.67
N SER A 317 -3.77 12.33 14.86
CA SER A 317 -3.75 13.33 13.79
C SER A 317 -4.66 12.95 12.61
N PHE A 318 -5.12 11.70 12.53
CA PHE A 318 -5.95 11.19 11.45
C PHE A 318 -7.25 10.53 11.95
N PRO A 319 -8.19 11.31 12.49
CA PRO A 319 -9.48 10.78 12.95
C PRO A 319 -10.18 9.97 11.84
N GLY A 320 -10.63 8.77 12.19
CA GLY A 320 -11.38 7.89 11.27
C GLY A 320 -10.56 7.27 10.13
N LEU A 321 -9.24 7.48 10.06
CA LEU A 321 -8.40 6.92 9.00
C LEU A 321 -8.27 5.40 9.11
N PHE A 322 -7.95 4.87 10.29
CA PHE A 322 -7.68 3.44 10.46
C PHE A 322 -8.91 2.52 10.29
N ALA A 323 -10.11 3.11 10.21
CA ALA A 323 -11.32 2.39 9.79
C ALA A 323 -11.41 2.19 8.27
N ARG A 324 -10.65 2.98 7.49
CA ARG A 324 -10.62 2.95 6.02
C ARG A 324 -9.86 1.75 5.49
N THR A 325 -9.99 1.50 4.19
CA THR A 325 -9.21 0.49 3.48
C THR A 325 -7.71 0.71 3.69
N PRO A 326 -6.90 -0.34 3.83
CA PRO A 326 -5.45 -0.23 4.04
C PRO A 326 -4.74 0.64 2.99
N THR A 327 -5.21 0.59 1.74
CA THR A 327 -4.69 1.43 0.64
C THR A 327 -4.93 2.92 0.88
N VAL A 328 -6.11 3.33 1.36
CA VAL A 328 -6.38 4.73 1.74
C VAL A 328 -5.56 5.15 2.96
N VAL A 329 -5.38 4.25 3.94
CA VAL A 329 -4.50 4.48 5.09
C VAL A 329 -3.07 4.76 4.63
N ALA A 330 -2.52 3.89 3.78
CA ALA A 330 -1.17 4.03 3.22
C ALA A 330 -1.02 5.34 2.44
N ALA A 331 -2.01 5.68 1.59
CA ALA A 331 -2.01 6.90 0.79
C ALA A 331 -2.02 8.18 1.65
N GLN A 332 -2.88 8.23 2.66
CA GLN A 332 -2.99 9.38 3.56
C GLN A 332 -1.71 9.57 4.39
N ILE A 333 -1.13 8.49 4.92
CA ILE A 333 0.10 8.55 5.72
C ILE A 333 1.28 8.95 4.84
N LEU A 334 1.45 8.32 3.67
CA LEU A 334 2.53 8.63 2.72
C LEU A 334 2.52 10.10 2.28
N ARG A 335 1.33 10.66 1.99
CA ARG A 335 1.22 12.07 1.61
C ARG A 335 1.60 13.00 2.77
N ASP A 336 1.11 12.76 3.98
CA ASP A 336 1.25 13.72 5.10
C ASP A 336 2.57 13.62 5.85
N ALA A 337 3.15 12.43 5.93
CA ALA A 337 4.37 12.18 6.69
C ALA A 337 5.58 11.88 5.80
N GLY A 338 5.39 11.74 4.49
CA GLY A 338 6.45 11.35 3.57
C GLY A 338 7.40 12.50 3.17
N ALA A 339 8.71 12.28 3.32
CA ALA A 339 9.73 13.18 2.81
C ALA A 339 9.79 13.12 1.26
N ARG A 340 9.95 14.26 0.60
CA ARG A 340 10.15 14.30 -0.87
C ARG A 340 11.57 13.93 -1.31
N ARG A 341 12.48 13.86 -0.35
CA ARG A 341 13.92 13.68 -0.55
C ARG A 341 14.36 12.23 -0.30
N ASP A 342 13.41 11.32 -0.28
CA ASP A 342 13.69 9.91 -0.12
C ASP A 342 12.68 9.04 -0.87
N ASP A 343 13.08 7.80 -1.11
CA ASP A 343 12.16 6.73 -1.46
C ASP A 343 11.18 6.52 -0.28
N ILE A 344 9.94 6.13 -0.58
CA ILE A 344 8.98 5.81 0.48
C ILE A 344 8.23 4.52 0.15
N GLY A 345 8.26 3.57 1.08
CA GLY A 345 7.38 2.41 1.14
C GLY A 345 6.48 2.49 2.36
N VAL A 346 5.19 2.23 2.19
CA VAL A 346 4.22 2.04 3.27
C VAL A 346 3.43 0.77 3.00
N LEU A 347 3.24 -0.06 4.02
CA LEU A 347 2.40 -1.26 3.97
C LEU A 347 1.48 -1.27 5.19
N VAL A 348 0.20 -1.53 4.97
CA VAL A 348 -0.85 -1.57 5.98
C VAL A 348 -1.58 -2.91 5.89
N LEU A 349 -1.74 -3.58 7.03
CA LEU A 349 -2.52 -4.81 7.17
C LEU A 349 -3.52 -4.63 8.31
N LYS A 350 -4.75 -5.12 8.12
CA LYS A 350 -5.74 -5.24 9.19
C LYS A 350 -6.64 -6.44 8.96
N ALA A 351 -7.22 -6.98 10.03
CA ALA A 351 -8.23 -8.02 9.89
C ALA A 351 -9.40 -7.51 9.04
N ALA A 352 -9.87 -8.34 8.10
CA ALA A 352 -11.05 -8.01 7.31
C ALA A 352 -12.27 -7.91 8.22
N THR A 353 -13.03 -6.83 8.08
CA THR A 353 -14.32 -6.69 8.77
C THR A 353 -15.31 -7.71 8.21
N SER A 354 -15.85 -8.56 9.09
CA SER A 354 -17.00 -9.44 8.81
C SER A 354 -18.28 -8.64 8.58
#